data_AF-A0A7S2Z833-F1
#
_entry.id   AF-A0A7S2Z833-F1
#
_cell.length_a   1.000
_cell.length_b   1.000
_cell.length_c   1.000
_cell.angle_alpha   90.00
_cell.angle_beta   90.00
_cell.angle_gamma   90.00
#
_symmetry.space_group_name_H-M   'P 1'
#
loop_
_entity.id
_entity.type
_entity.pdbx_description
1 polymer ?
#
loop_
_entity_poly.entity_id
_entity_poly.type
_entity_poly.pdbx_seq_one_letter_code
_entity_poly.pdbx_strand_id
1 'polypeptide(L)'
;VYYVNAATGKSQWDHPLEDYYKGLIHMKKGCQELVDKAKMKQPPSDVEISEMADYFGVDLAKEHYCRHLLEEAVCMPLPPGWRDDESSGNFVHDGKGLSSSNHPLDPYFVESIRRMRASVRRKAAGAAGRGADGKSLTSEEQQRAVAMLLAARKEKKGALETLGLHPSATRHDVRKRFRHLSLLVHPDKNPQQEASEAFKILSEAFKKARTA
;
A
#
# COMPACT_ATOMS: atom_id res chain seq x y z
N VAL A 1 19.35 9.10 -20.24
CA VAL A 1 18.06 8.38 -20.34
C VAL A 1 16.98 9.43 -20.49
N TYR A 2 16.14 9.37 -21.52
CA TYR A 2 15.00 10.29 -21.71
C TYR A 2 13.70 9.55 -21.37
N TYR A 3 12.71 10.27 -20.85
CA TYR A 3 11.40 9.72 -20.50
C TYR A 3 10.41 10.05 -21.61
N VAL A 4 9.66 9.04 -22.08
CA VAL A 4 8.64 9.23 -23.12
C VAL A 4 7.26 8.98 -22.51
N ASN A 5 6.35 9.94 -22.69
CA ASN A 5 4.96 9.74 -22.34
C ASN A 5 4.30 8.81 -23.38
N ALA A 6 3.89 7.61 -22.96
CA ALA A 6 3.33 6.61 -23.86
C ALA A 6 2.03 7.03 -24.55
N ALA A 7 1.25 7.95 -23.97
CA ALA A 7 -0.01 8.40 -24.54
C ALA A 7 0.16 9.53 -25.57
N THR A 8 1.13 10.44 -25.35
CA THR A 8 1.33 11.62 -26.20
C THR A 8 2.56 11.54 -27.09
N GLY A 9 3.43 10.54 -26.88
CA GLY A 9 4.71 10.38 -27.58
C GLY A 9 5.77 11.44 -27.22
N LYS A 10 5.44 12.41 -26.36
CA LYS A 10 6.37 13.49 -25.99
C LYS A 10 7.50 12.97 -25.10
N SER A 11 8.73 13.29 -25.46
CA SER A 11 9.93 12.98 -24.69
C SER A 11 10.39 14.16 -23.83
N GLN A 12 10.91 13.87 -22.63
CA GLN A 12 11.51 14.86 -21.74
C GLN A 12 12.78 14.30 -21.08
N TRP A 13 13.69 15.19 -20.70
CA TRP A 13 14.94 14.83 -20.04
C TRP A 13 14.74 14.56 -18.55
N ASP A 14 13.97 15.40 -17.88
CA ASP A 14 13.68 15.26 -16.45
C ASP A 14 12.63 14.18 -16.18
N HIS A 15 12.71 13.53 -15.03
CA HIS A 15 11.73 12.52 -14.65
C HIS A 15 10.35 13.20 -14.48
N PRO A 16 9.24 12.65 -15.02
CA PRO A 16 7.90 13.25 -14.90
C PRO A 16 7.40 13.47 -13.47
N LEU A 17 8.00 12.77 -12.51
CA LEU A 17 7.72 12.86 -11.07
C LEU A 17 8.90 13.41 -10.26
N GLU A 18 9.84 14.12 -10.89
CA GLU A 18 11.01 14.68 -10.22
C GLU A 18 10.63 15.54 -9.00
N ASP A 19 9.68 16.47 -9.16
CA ASP A 19 9.27 17.35 -8.07
C ASP A 19 8.50 16.63 -6.95
N TYR A 20 7.74 15.59 -7.31
CA TYR A 20 7.16 14.69 -6.30
C TYR A 20 8.24 14.03 -5.46
N TYR A 21 9.33 13.55 -6.07
CA TYR A 21 10.40 12.89 -5.32
C TYR A 21 11.18 13.86 -4.44
N LYS A 22 11.44 15.08 -4.91
CA LYS A 22 12.02 16.14 -4.09
C LYS A 22 11.13 16.44 -2.88
N GLY A 23 9.83 16.58 -3.08
CA GLY A 23 8.85 16.77 -2.01
C GLY A 23 8.83 15.58 -1.05
N LEU A 24 8.81 14.35 -1.55
CA LEU A 24 8.84 13.13 -0.72
C LEU A 24 10.10 13.04 0.14
N ILE A 25 11.26 13.40 -0.39
CA ILE A 25 12.52 13.45 0.36
C ILE A 25 12.45 14.54 1.43
N HIS A 26 11.91 15.71 1.10
CA HIS A 26 11.74 16.80 2.04
C HIS A 26 10.83 16.39 3.21
N MET A 27 9.70 15.75 2.93
CA MET A 27 8.78 15.19 3.93
C MET A 27 9.50 14.20 4.86
N LYS A 28 10.28 13.28 4.28
CA LYS A 28 11.05 12.27 5.05
C LYS A 28 12.23 12.84 5.84
N LYS A 29 12.74 14.01 5.48
CA LYS A 29 13.87 14.69 6.16
C LYS A 29 13.43 15.57 7.33
N GLY A 30 12.25 15.31 7.90
CA GLY A 30 11.77 15.95 9.13
C GLY A 30 10.66 16.97 8.94
N CYS A 31 10.24 17.29 7.70
CA CYS A 31 9.11 18.18 7.49
C CYS A 31 7.80 17.59 8.05
N GLN A 32 7.63 16.25 8.01
CA GLN A 32 6.48 15.61 8.64
C GLN A 32 6.33 15.97 10.13
N GLU A 33 7.42 16.00 10.90
CA GLU A 33 7.36 16.36 12.32
C GLU A 33 6.97 17.82 12.54
N LEU A 34 7.31 18.71 11.60
CA LEU A 34 6.92 20.11 11.65
C LEU A 34 5.42 20.26 11.37
N VAL A 35 4.90 19.52 10.38
CA VAL A 35 3.46 19.46 10.08
C VAL A 35 2.69 18.94 11.28
N ASP A 36 3.14 17.86 11.90
CA ASP A 36 2.48 17.29 13.08
C ASP A 36 2.43 18.30 14.25
N LYS A 37 3.54 19.02 14.49
CA LYS A 37 3.60 20.10 15.50
C LYS A 37 2.68 21.27 15.15
N ALA A 38 2.64 21.68 13.88
CA ALA A 38 1.76 22.76 13.42
C ALA A 38 0.29 22.37 13.61
N LYS A 39 -0.08 21.15 13.21
CA LYS A 39 -1.42 20.58 13.38
C LYS A 39 -1.83 20.47 14.85
N MET A 40 -0.91 20.11 15.74
CA MET A 40 -1.19 20.10 17.19
C MET A 40 -1.41 21.50 17.75
N LYS A 41 -0.64 22.48 17.28
CA LYS A 41 -0.73 23.87 17.74
C LYS A 41 -1.99 24.56 17.24
N GLN A 42 -2.32 24.36 15.97
CA GLN A 42 -3.48 24.92 15.31
C GLN A 42 -4.07 23.84 14.40
N PRO A 43 -5.04 23.05 14.90
CA PRO A 43 -5.67 22.04 14.08
C PRO A 43 -6.48 22.70 12.96
N PRO A 44 -6.42 22.15 11.74
CA PRO A 44 -7.15 22.70 10.62
C PRO A 44 -8.65 22.54 10.84
N SER A 45 -9.39 23.62 10.60
CA SER A 45 -10.84 23.64 10.65
C SER A 45 -11.46 22.93 9.45
N ASP A 46 -12.73 22.53 9.56
CA ASP A 46 -13.44 21.91 8.44
C ASP A 46 -13.58 22.83 7.22
N VAL A 47 -13.61 24.16 7.43
CA VAL A 47 -13.66 25.15 6.35
C VAL A 47 -12.36 25.15 5.58
N GLU A 48 -11.21 25.24 6.26
CA GLU A 48 -9.89 25.20 5.62
C GLU A 48 -9.66 23.88 4.88
N ILE A 49 -10.13 22.76 5.45
CA ILE A 49 -10.04 21.44 4.81
C ILE A 49 -10.93 21.39 3.56
N SER A 50 -12.12 22.02 3.58
CA SER A 50 -13.01 22.11 2.42
C SER A 50 -12.39 22.96 1.30
N GLU A 51 -11.85 24.12 1.64
CA GLU A 51 -11.16 25.00 0.68
C GLU A 51 -9.95 24.28 0.06
N MET A 52 -9.19 23.55 0.87
CA MET A 52 -8.07 22.74 0.39
C MET A 52 -8.53 21.55 -0.47
N ALA A 53 -9.71 20.99 -0.19
CA ALA A 53 -10.31 19.96 -1.03
C ALA A 53 -10.65 20.52 -2.42
N ASP A 54 -11.25 21.71 -2.48
CA ASP A 54 -11.57 22.40 -3.73
C ASP A 54 -10.28 22.73 -4.51
N TYR A 55 -9.25 23.21 -3.83
CA TYR A 55 -7.94 23.50 -4.41
C TYR A 55 -7.31 22.28 -5.12
N PHE A 56 -7.33 21.10 -4.48
CA PHE A 56 -6.80 19.86 -5.07
C PHE A 56 -7.81 19.08 -5.92
N GLY A 57 -9.04 19.58 -6.06
CA GLY A 57 -10.13 18.90 -6.75
C GLY A 57 -10.47 17.54 -6.13
N VAL A 58 -10.60 17.49 -4.80
CA VAL A 58 -10.98 16.32 -4.01
C VAL A 58 -12.43 16.44 -3.55
N ASP A 59 -13.26 15.47 -3.91
CA ASP A 59 -14.64 15.40 -3.41
C ASP A 59 -14.64 14.68 -2.04
N LEU A 60 -14.66 15.43 -0.93
CA LEU A 60 -14.58 14.86 0.42
C LEU A 60 -15.69 13.86 0.75
N ALA A 61 -16.87 13.97 0.13
CA ALA A 61 -17.95 13.01 0.36
C ALA A 61 -17.61 11.63 -0.23
N LYS A 62 -17.00 11.61 -1.42
CA LYS A 62 -16.59 10.37 -2.11
C LYS A 62 -15.18 9.90 -1.75
N GLU A 63 -14.32 10.83 -1.38
CA GLU A 63 -12.87 10.66 -1.22
C GLU A 63 -12.42 11.01 0.20
N HIS A 64 -13.24 10.70 1.20
CA HIS A 64 -12.95 10.90 2.64
C HIS A 64 -11.57 10.36 3.07
N TYR A 65 -11.04 9.33 2.39
CA TYR A 65 -9.70 8.79 2.64
C TYR A 65 -8.57 9.79 2.35
N CYS A 66 -8.78 10.80 1.50
CA CYS A 66 -7.83 11.86 1.21
C CYS A 66 -7.78 12.95 2.30
N ARG A 67 -8.73 12.97 3.25
CA ARG A 67 -8.84 14.04 4.25
C ARG A 67 -7.53 14.30 5.01
N HIS A 68 -6.83 13.25 5.43
CA HIS A 68 -5.56 13.41 6.14
C HIS A 68 -4.49 14.15 5.34
N LEU A 69 -4.44 13.99 4.00
CA LEU A 69 -3.52 14.73 3.14
C LEU A 69 -3.90 16.20 3.06
N LEU A 70 -5.19 16.53 3.09
CA LEU A 70 -5.65 17.92 3.09
C LEU A 70 -5.33 18.61 4.42
N GLU A 71 -5.53 17.90 5.53
CA GLU A 71 -5.12 18.37 6.86
C GLU A 71 -3.61 18.64 6.91
N GLU A 72 -2.79 17.75 6.33
CA GLU A 72 -1.34 17.96 6.20
C GLU A 72 -1.00 19.15 5.30
N ALA A 73 -1.74 19.35 4.21
CA ALA A 73 -1.52 20.46 3.27
C ALA A 73 -1.82 21.82 3.91
N VAL A 74 -2.91 21.94 4.67
CA VAL A 74 -3.25 23.17 5.41
C VAL A 74 -2.16 23.52 6.43
N CYS A 75 -1.61 22.51 7.11
CA CYS A 75 -0.56 22.72 8.11
C CYS A 75 0.87 22.73 7.53
N MET A 76 1.02 22.70 6.20
CA MET A 76 2.32 22.54 5.56
C MET A 76 3.16 23.83 5.67
N PRO A 77 4.31 23.82 6.37
CA PRO A 77 5.21 24.96 6.35
C PRO A 77 5.91 25.07 4.99
N LEU A 78 6.20 26.30 4.57
CA LEU A 78 6.98 26.54 3.36
C LEU A 78 8.38 25.94 3.48
N PRO A 79 8.90 25.28 2.42
CA PRO A 79 10.27 24.78 2.42
C PRO A 79 11.29 25.92 2.58
N PRO A 80 12.52 25.62 3.06
CA PRO A 80 13.56 26.64 3.24
C PRO A 80 13.81 27.48 1.98
N GLY A 81 13.82 28.80 2.15
CA GLY A 81 14.02 29.77 1.08
C GLY A 81 12.75 30.17 0.34
N TRP A 82 11.59 29.56 0.63
CA TRP A 82 10.30 30.01 0.13
C TRP A 82 9.57 30.86 1.16
N ARG A 83 8.87 31.89 0.68
CA ARG A 83 7.98 32.73 1.47
C ARG A 83 6.70 33.03 0.69
N ASP A 84 5.65 33.33 1.43
CA ASP A 84 4.42 33.89 0.87
C ASP A 84 4.62 35.39 0.63
N ASP A 85 4.31 35.86 -0.58
CA ASP A 85 4.34 37.26 -0.93
C ASP A 85 2.91 37.77 -1.13
N GLU A 86 2.32 38.27 -0.04
CA GLU A 86 0.94 38.79 -0.01
C GLU A 86 0.68 39.87 -1.06
N SER A 87 1.72 40.61 -1.49
CA SER A 87 1.59 41.66 -2.49
C SER A 87 1.28 41.12 -3.89
N SER A 88 1.86 39.96 -4.24
CA SER A 88 1.64 39.30 -5.52
C SER A 88 0.66 38.13 -5.44
N GLY A 89 0.36 37.66 -4.22
CA GLY A 89 -0.43 36.45 -3.97
C GLY A 89 0.29 35.17 -4.41
N ASN A 90 1.61 35.21 -4.57
CA ASN A 90 2.42 34.08 -5.01
C ASN A 90 3.43 33.67 -3.94
N PHE A 91 3.87 32.42 -4.01
CA PHE A 91 5.03 31.93 -3.28
C PHE A 91 6.31 32.28 -4.04
N VAL A 92 7.24 32.93 -3.35
CA VAL A 92 8.50 33.40 -3.93
C VAL A 92 9.68 32.73 -3.25
N HIS A 93 10.68 32.30 -4.03
CA HIS A 93 11.93 31.77 -3.50
C HIS A 93 13.01 32.84 -3.44
N ASP A 94 13.49 33.13 -2.25
CA ASP A 94 14.57 34.07 -1.99
C ASP A 94 15.88 33.56 -2.59
N GLY A 95 16.54 34.37 -3.43
CA GLY A 95 17.84 34.06 -4.02
C GLY A 95 17.83 33.23 -5.30
N LYS A 96 16.70 32.62 -5.70
CA LYS A 96 16.59 31.92 -7.00
C LYS A 96 15.70 32.64 -8.02
N GLY A 97 14.97 33.67 -7.60
CA GLY A 97 14.05 34.40 -8.47
C GLY A 97 12.89 33.54 -8.99
N LEU A 98 12.55 32.46 -8.28
CA LEU A 98 11.41 31.61 -8.61
C LEU A 98 10.16 32.19 -7.94
N SER A 99 9.04 32.20 -8.66
CA SER A 99 7.73 32.60 -8.16
C SER A 99 6.68 31.62 -8.69
N SER A 100 5.72 31.25 -7.88
CA SER A 100 4.68 30.28 -8.21
C SER A 100 3.37 30.64 -7.49
N SER A 101 2.26 30.56 -8.20
CA SER A 101 0.91 30.66 -7.60
C SER A 101 0.57 29.45 -6.73
N ASN A 102 1.26 28.34 -6.95
CA ASN A 102 1.06 27.07 -6.25
C ASN A 102 2.12 26.88 -5.18
N HIS A 103 1.76 26.21 -4.08
CA HIS A 103 2.68 25.92 -3.01
C HIS A 103 3.79 24.97 -3.53
N PRO A 104 5.07 25.16 -3.14
CA PRO A 104 6.20 24.40 -3.70
C PRO A 104 6.13 22.88 -3.50
N LEU A 105 5.36 22.43 -2.51
CA LEU A 105 5.11 21.01 -2.24
C LEU A 105 3.78 20.49 -2.82
N ASP A 106 3.04 21.26 -3.59
CA ASP A 106 1.83 20.76 -4.25
C ASP A 106 2.07 19.52 -5.13
N PRO A 107 3.19 19.40 -5.87
CA PRO A 107 3.51 18.17 -6.60
C PRO A 107 3.54 16.93 -5.69
N TYR A 108 3.91 17.08 -4.41
CA TYR A 108 3.86 16.00 -3.43
C TYR A 108 2.42 15.57 -3.14
N PHE A 109 1.52 16.52 -2.87
CA PHE A 109 0.13 16.25 -2.54
C PHE A 109 -0.66 15.72 -3.73
N VAL A 110 -0.52 16.35 -4.90
CA VAL A 110 -1.19 15.94 -6.14
C VAL A 110 -0.89 14.47 -6.45
N GLU A 111 0.38 14.08 -6.43
CA GLU A 111 0.78 12.71 -6.71
C GLU A 111 0.39 11.74 -5.58
N SER A 112 0.37 12.18 -4.32
CA SER A 112 -0.09 11.38 -3.18
C SER A 112 -1.60 11.09 -3.26
N ILE A 113 -2.41 12.10 -3.56
CA ILE A 113 -3.87 11.96 -3.82
C ILE A 113 -4.09 11.01 -5.00
N ARG A 114 -3.37 11.20 -6.12
CA ARG A 114 -3.46 10.33 -7.30
C ARG A 114 -3.15 8.87 -6.96
N ARG A 115 -2.10 8.63 -6.16
CA ARG A 115 -1.73 7.28 -5.69
C ARG A 115 -2.80 6.68 -4.79
N MET A 116 -3.42 7.48 -3.94
CA MET A 116 -4.48 7.01 -3.05
C MET A 116 -5.74 6.63 -3.82
N ARG A 117 -6.18 7.48 -4.75
CA ARG A 117 -7.25 7.17 -5.72
C ARG A 117 -6.99 5.84 -6.44
N ALA A 118 -5.78 5.66 -6.98
CA ALA A 118 -5.39 4.42 -7.65
C ALA A 118 -5.37 3.21 -6.71
N SER A 119 -4.96 3.37 -5.45
CA SER A 119 -4.96 2.32 -4.44
C SER A 119 -6.37 1.86 -4.10
N VAL A 120 -7.29 2.80 -3.87
CA VAL A 120 -8.71 2.51 -3.61
C VAL A 120 -9.34 1.84 -4.83
N ARG A 121 -9.10 2.35 -6.04
CA ARG A 121 -9.59 1.73 -7.28
C ARG A 121 -9.08 0.30 -7.45
N ARG A 122 -7.79 0.03 -7.20
CA ARG A 122 -7.22 -1.33 -7.24
C ARG A 122 -7.84 -2.24 -6.17
N LYS A 123 -8.05 -1.74 -4.95
CA LYS A 123 -8.71 -2.51 -3.88
C LYS A 123 -10.16 -2.83 -4.25
N ALA A 124 -10.90 -1.87 -4.79
CA ALA A 124 -12.28 -2.06 -5.26
C ALA A 124 -12.34 -3.05 -6.43
N ALA A 125 -11.48 -2.91 -7.43
CA ALA A 125 -11.38 -3.87 -8.54
C ALA A 125 -10.99 -5.28 -8.05
N GLY A 126 -10.05 -5.37 -7.11
CA GLY A 126 -9.67 -6.64 -6.48
C GLY A 126 -10.73 -7.22 -5.55
N ALA A 127 -11.64 -6.41 -5.00
CA ALA A 127 -12.79 -6.86 -4.24
C ALA A 127 -13.93 -7.32 -5.16
N ALA A 128 -14.19 -6.61 -6.26
CA ALA A 128 -15.13 -7.00 -7.31
C ALA A 128 -14.69 -8.29 -8.02
N GLY A 129 -13.39 -8.42 -8.33
CA GLY A 129 -12.80 -9.66 -8.83
C GLY A 129 -12.89 -10.81 -7.82
N ARG A 130 -12.74 -10.53 -6.52
CA ARG A 130 -12.98 -11.50 -5.43
C ARG A 130 -14.46 -11.72 -5.11
N GLY A 131 -15.40 -11.00 -5.73
CA GLY A 131 -16.84 -11.25 -5.62
C GLY A 131 -17.30 -12.35 -6.58
N ALA A 132 -16.58 -12.54 -7.69
CA ALA A 132 -16.73 -13.68 -8.61
C ALA A 132 -15.76 -14.81 -8.25
N ASP A 133 -14.52 -14.48 -7.86
CA ASP A 133 -13.51 -15.40 -7.32
C ASP A 133 -13.36 -15.25 -5.80
N GLY A 134 -14.50 -15.20 -5.10
CA GLY A 134 -14.50 -15.64 -3.71
C GLY A 134 -14.24 -17.11 -3.84
N LYS A 135 -12.96 -17.51 -3.96
CA LYS A 135 -12.56 -18.88 -4.29
C LYS A 135 -13.21 -19.76 -3.24
N SER A 136 -14.39 -20.27 -3.57
CA SER A 136 -14.92 -21.48 -2.98
C SER A 136 -13.81 -22.44 -3.28
N LEU A 137 -12.92 -22.63 -2.30
CA LEU A 137 -11.79 -23.52 -2.39
C LEU A 137 -12.41 -24.80 -2.94
N THR A 138 -12.08 -25.14 -4.18
CA THR A 138 -12.87 -26.14 -4.88
C THR A 138 -12.77 -27.41 -4.05
N SER A 139 -13.86 -28.17 -3.97
CA SER A 139 -13.82 -29.42 -3.19
C SER A 139 -12.64 -30.29 -3.65
N GLU A 140 -12.26 -30.21 -4.93
CA GLU A 140 -11.06 -30.83 -5.48
C GLU A 140 -9.73 -30.29 -4.93
N GLU A 141 -9.56 -28.97 -4.80
CA GLU A 141 -8.34 -28.39 -4.20
C GLU A 141 -8.22 -28.76 -2.72
N GLN A 142 -9.35 -28.75 -2.01
CA GLN A 142 -9.43 -29.20 -0.62
C GLN A 142 -9.05 -30.69 -0.50
N GLN A 143 -9.63 -31.55 -1.34
CA GLN A 143 -9.31 -32.97 -1.43
C GLN A 143 -7.84 -33.23 -1.73
N ARG A 144 -7.26 -32.52 -2.72
CA ARG A 144 -5.83 -32.65 -3.07
C ARG A 144 -4.92 -32.23 -1.93
N ALA A 145 -5.24 -31.14 -1.24
CA ALA A 145 -4.45 -30.66 -0.11
C ALA A 145 -4.48 -31.64 1.07
N VAL A 146 -5.65 -32.19 1.39
CA VAL A 146 -5.80 -33.24 2.42
C VAL A 146 -5.03 -34.50 2.02
N ALA A 147 -5.22 -35.00 0.79
CA ALA A 147 -4.53 -36.20 0.30
C ALA A 147 -3.00 -36.04 0.30
N MET A 148 -2.50 -34.87 -0.11
CA MET A 148 -1.07 -34.55 -0.09
C MET A 148 -0.48 -34.65 1.33
N LEU A 149 -1.16 -34.07 2.34
CA LEU A 149 -0.69 -34.05 3.72
C LEU A 149 -0.73 -35.44 4.36
N LEU A 150 -1.79 -36.22 4.09
CA LEU A 150 -1.89 -37.61 4.55
C LEU A 150 -0.81 -38.50 3.92
N ALA A 151 -0.57 -38.35 2.62
CA ALA A 151 0.50 -39.08 1.93
C ALA A 151 1.89 -38.73 2.48
N ALA A 152 2.15 -37.44 2.71
CA ALA A 152 3.41 -36.98 3.30
C ALA A 152 3.68 -37.60 4.69
N ARG A 153 2.63 -37.80 5.51
CA ARG A 153 2.74 -38.52 6.78
C ARG A 153 3.05 -40.00 6.59
N LYS A 154 2.37 -40.69 5.66
CA LYS A 154 2.61 -42.11 5.36
C LYS A 154 4.03 -42.36 4.85
N GLU A 155 4.53 -41.47 3.98
CA GLU A 155 5.87 -41.54 3.39
C GLU A 155 6.98 -40.99 4.31
N LYS A 156 6.64 -40.50 5.52
CA LYS A 156 7.57 -39.89 6.48
C LYS A 156 8.44 -38.78 5.89
N LYS A 157 7.83 -37.94 5.03
CA LYS A 157 8.53 -36.83 4.36
C LYS A 157 9.05 -35.77 5.33
N GLY A 158 10.07 -35.04 4.90
CA GLY A 158 10.64 -33.94 5.68
C GLY A 158 9.63 -32.81 5.94
N ALA A 159 9.90 -31.93 6.91
CA ALA A 159 8.97 -30.87 7.30
C ALA A 159 8.69 -29.86 6.16
N LEU A 160 9.72 -29.48 5.39
CA LEU A 160 9.57 -28.59 4.23
C LEU A 160 8.89 -29.31 3.06
N GLU A 161 9.23 -30.58 2.85
CA GLU A 161 8.63 -31.40 1.79
C GLU A 161 7.14 -31.67 2.05
N THR A 162 6.74 -31.85 3.31
CA THR A 162 5.33 -31.97 3.73
C THR A 162 4.53 -30.71 3.39
N LEU A 163 5.16 -29.53 3.43
CA LEU A 163 4.54 -28.27 3.00
C LEU A 163 4.56 -28.09 1.46
N GLY A 164 5.23 -28.99 0.72
CA GLY A 164 5.47 -28.86 -0.71
C GLY A 164 6.49 -27.79 -1.05
N LEU A 165 7.45 -27.55 -0.15
CA LEU A 165 8.49 -26.54 -0.32
C LEU A 165 9.84 -27.20 -0.61
N HIS A 166 10.63 -26.51 -1.43
CA HIS A 166 12.01 -26.90 -1.71
C HIS A 166 12.87 -26.76 -0.43
N PRO A 167 13.93 -27.58 -0.25
CA PRO A 167 14.84 -27.46 0.89
C PRO A 167 15.49 -26.07 1.07
N SER A 168 15.58 -25.27 0.00
CA SER A 168 16.09 -23.89 0.06
C SER A 168 15.02 -22.82 0.38
N ALA A 169 13.79 -23.22 0.73
CA ALA A 169 12.70 -22.29 1.00
C ALA A 169 12.97 -21.44 2.25
N THR A 170 12.62 -20.15 2.16
CA THR A 170 12.84 -19.22 3.27
C THR A 170 11.74 -19.32 4.34
N ARG A 171 12.00 -18.76 5.53
CA ARG A 171 10.98 -18.63 6.60
C ARG A 171 9.72 -17.90 6.13
N HIS A 172 9.87 -16.95 5.20
CA HIS A 172 8.73 -16.25 4.61
C HIS A 172 7.86 -17.20 3.76
N ASP A 173 8.49 -18.06 2.98
CA ASP A 173 7.80 -19.03 2.11
C ASP A 173 7.07 -20.10 2.92
N VAL A 174 7.70 -20.60 4.00
CA VAL A 174 7.07 -21.51 4.98
C VAL A 174 5.80 -20.90 5.56
N ARG A 175 5.86 -19.64 6.02
CA ARG A 175 4.67 -18.93 6.56
C ARG A 175 3.60 -18.70 5.49
N LYS A 176 3.98 -18.34 4.27
CA LYS A 176 3.04 -18.12 3.16
C LYS A 176 2.32 -19.42 2.79
N ARG A 177 3.06 -20.52 2.66
CA ARG A 177 2.51 -21.83 2.29
C ARG A 177 1.62 -22.41 3.39
N PHE A 178 2.03 -22.29 4.65
CA PHE A 178 1.21 -22.68 5.80
C PHE A 178 -0.13 -21.94 5.81
N ARG A 179 -0.16 -20.60 5.66
CA ARG A 179 -1.42 -19.84 5.63
C ARG A 179 -2.36 -20.34 4.53
N HIS A 180 -1.82 -20.66 3.35
CA HIS A 180 -2.62 -21.15 2.23
C HIS A 180 -3.18 -22.55 2.49
N LEU A 181 -2.34 -23.50 2.91
CA LEU A 181 -2.78 -24.87 3.22
C LEU A 181 -3.76 -24.89 4.41
N SER A 182 -3.55 -24.06 5.43
CA SER A 182 -4.45 -23.95 6.57
C SER A 182 -5.86 -23.54 6.16
N LEU A 183 -6.02 -22.68 5.14
CA LEU A 183 -7.34 -22.33 4.62
C LEU A 183 -8.02 -23.50 3.88
N LEU A 184 -7.23 -24.33 3.18
CA LEU A 184 -7.72 -25.49 2.43
C LEU A 184 -8.16 -26.65 3.34
N VAL A 185 -7.47 -26.87 4.45
CA VAL A 185 -7.68 -28.03 5.33
C VAL A 185 -8.26 -27.68 6.69
N HIS A 186 -8.72 -26.44 6.90
CA HIS A 186 -9.34 -26.04 8.16
C HIS A 186 -10.65 -26.83 8.39
N PRO A 187 -10.87 -27.46 9.56
CA PRO A 187 -12.06 -28.29 9.80
C PRO A 187 -13.38 -27.51 9.73
N ASP A 188 -13.36 -26.20 10.03
CA ASP A 188 -14.54 -25.32 9.90
C ASP A 188 -14.93 -25.02 8.45
N LYS A 189 -13.95 -25.05 7.52
CA LYS A 189 -14.15 -24.63 6.12
C LYS A 189 -14.07 -25.77 5.12
N ASN A 190 -13.61 -26.95 5.55
CA ASN A 190 -13.46 -28.14 4.75
C ASN A 190 -14.33 -29.26 5.34
N PRO A 191 -15.39 -29.72 4.64
CA PRO A 191 -16.33 -30.71 5.14
C PRO A 191 -15.77 -32.15 5.16
N GLN A 192 -14.54 -32.39 4.69
CA GLN A 192 -13.94 -33.71 4.70
C GLN A 192 -13.62 -34.18 6.13
N GLN A 193 -13.93 -35.45 6.43
CA GLN A 193 -13.64 -36.07 7.73
C GLN A 193 -12.13 -36.03 8.09
N GLU A 194 -11.28 -36.13 7.06
CA GLU A 194 -9.83 -36.16 7.17
C GLU A 194 -9.18 -34.78 7.36
N ALA A 195 -9.94 -33.68 7.22
CA ALA A 195 -9.41 -32.32 7.31
C ALA A 195 -8.74 -32.05 8.67
N SER A 196 -9.33 -32.57 9.76
CA SER A 196 -8.77 -32.46 11.11
C SER A 196 -7.41 -33.14 11.26
N GLU A 197 -7.23 -34.31 10.63
CA GLU A 197 -5.95 -35.01 10.63
C GLU A 197 -4.91 -34.30 9.77
N ALA A 198 -5.29 -33.89 8.56
CA ALA A 198 -4.43 -33.11 7.67
C ALA A 198 -3.96 -31.80 8.33
N PHE A 199 -4.83 -31.10 9.05
CA PHE A 199 -4.48 -29.88 9.76
C PHE A 199 -3.48 -30.11 10.90
N LYS A 200 -3.58 -31.23 11.62
CA LYS A 200 -2.59 -31.63 12.64
C LYS A 200 -1.22 -31.85 12.01
N ILE A 201 -1.15 -32.60 10.91
CA ILE A 201 0.10 -32.86 10.16
C ILE A 201 0.72 -31.55 9.68
N LEU A 202 -0.10 -30.67 9.10
CA LEU A 202 0.33 -29.35 8.64
C LEU A 202 0.92 -28.52 9.79
N SER A 203 0.29 -28.54 10.96
CA SER A 203 0.73 -27.81 12.14
C SER A 203 2.04 -28.35 12.72
N GLU A 204 2.22 -29.68 12.73
CA GLU A 204 3.47 -30.31 13.15
C GLU A 204 4.62 -30.01 12.19
N ALA A 205 4.37 -30.12 10.88
CA ALA A 205 5.35 -29.79 9.84
C ALA A 205 5.78 -28.32 9.94
N PHE A 206 4.84 -27.40 10.15
CA PHE A 206 5.16 -25.98 10.34
C PHE A 206 5.99 -25.72 11.60
N LYS A 207 5.67 -26.39 12.72
CA LYS A 207 6.48 -26.29 13.95
C LYS A 207 7.92 -26.73 13.70
N LYS A 208 8.11 -27.89 13.05
CA LYS A 208 9.43 -28.45 12.72
C LYS A 208 10.21 -27.58 11.72
N ALA A 209 9.54 -27.07 10.68
CA ALA A 209 10.15 -26.20 9.67
C ALA A 209 10.54 -24.81 10.21
N ARG A 210 9.97 -24.38 11.34
CA ARG A 210 10.35 -23.13 12.01
C ARG A 210 11.59 -23.30 12.91
N THR A 211 11.80 -24.51 13.42
CA THR A 211 12.91 -24.84 14.33
C THR A 211 14.14 -25.42 13.62
N ALA A 212 13.98 -25.88 12.38
CA ALA A 212 15.07 -26.21 11.46
C ALA A 212 15.69 -24.95 10.85
#